data_AF-A0A2I0NNV9-F1
#
_entry.id   AF-A0A2I0NNV9-F1
#
_cell.length_a   1.000
_cell.length_b   1.000
_cell.length_c   1.000
_cell.angle_alpha   90.00
_cell.angle_beta   90.00
_cell.angle_gamma   90.00
#
_symmetry.space_group_name_H-M   'P 1'
#
loop_
_entity.id
_entity.type
_entity.pdbx_description
1 polymer ?
#
loop_
_entity_poly.entity_id
_entity_poly.type
_entity_poly.pdbx_seq_one_letter_code
_entity_poly.pdbx_strand_id
1 'polypeptide(L)'
;LNNVVVLGATNRPDMLDEALLRPGRLDRIIYVPPPDREGRKKIFEVYLRNREILANDVNIEELVDRTEGYVGADIEALVREAKTSAMREFIAAMGGKTEEERHQAIGNVRITKNHFEDALTRVRGTLGIDRLEENERHSWQILYNQEQRSALEDAVSTINRAGMRETGKIEQEVKDLTKALKDAVYQRKKDFGEIKRLTKELKTRIERPLPQTAMAF
;
A
#
# COMPACT_ATOMS: atom_id res chain seq x y z
N LEU A 1 -23.84 23.42 -24.19
CA LEU A 1 -23.73 22.39 -23.14
C LEU A 1 -23.40 23.11 -21.83
N ASN A 2 -24.42 23.49 -21.07
CA ASN A 2 -24.20 24.07 -19.74
C ASN A 2 -24.35 22.90 -18.74
N ASN A 3 -23.38 22.75 -17.83
CA ASN A 3 -23.31 21.69 -16.80
C ASN A 3 -22.87 20.30 -17.27
N VAL A 4 -21.81 20.18 -18.08
CA VAL A 4 -21.13 18.90 -18.33
C VAL A 4 -19.78 18.88 -17.63
N VAL A 5 -19.50 17.79 -16.90
CA VAL A 5 -18.19 17.50 -16.31
C VAL A 5 -17.63 16.26 -16.98
N VAL A 6 -16.38 16.32 -17.42
CA VAL A 6 -15.67 15.18 -18.03
C VAL A 6 -14.66 14.65 -17.03
N LEU A 7 -14.73 13.34 -16.76
CA LEU A 7 -13.80 12.62 -15.89
C LEU A 7 -13.08 11.55 -16.72
N GLY A 8 -11.75 11.51 -16.63
CA GLY A 8 -10.91 10.49 -17.23
C GLY A 8 -10.09 9.76 -16.17
N ALA A 9 -9.82 8.47 -16.40
CA ALA A 9 -8.94 7.66 -15.56
C ALA A 9 -7.92 6.94 -16.45
N THR A 10 -6.64 6.96 -16.08
CA THR A 10 -5.56 6.27 -16.80
C THR A 10 -4.51 5.74 -15.83
N ASN A 11 -3.94 4.59 -16.16
CA ASN A 11 -2.75 4.06 -15.49
C ASN A 11 -1.45 4.44 -16.23
N ARG A 12 -1.55 5.16 -17.36
CA ARG A 12 -0.43 5.61 -18.19
C ARG A 12 -0.55 7.11 -18.50
N PRO A 13 -0.37 7.99 -17.49
CA PRO A 13 -0.43 9.43 -17.70
C PRO A 13 0.69 9.94 -18.62
N ASP A 14 1.82 9.22 -18.69
CA ASP A 14 2.95 9.44 -19.60
C ASP A 14 2.58 9.37 -21.09
N MET A 15 1.51 8.63 -21.42
CA MET A 15 1.03 8.48 -22.80
C MET A 15 0.04 9.57 -23.22
N LEU A 16 -0.40 10.44 -22.31
CA LEU A 16 -1.36 11.48 -22.64
C LEU A 16 -0.67 12.62 -23.39
N ASP A 17 -1.33 13.11 -24.44
CA ASP A 17 -0.89 14.31 -25.13
C ASP A 17 -0.97 15.52 -24.18
N GLU A 18 0.13 16.26 -24.03
CA GLU A 18 0.21 17.47 -23.21
C GLU A 18 -0.84 18.52 -23.61
N ALA A 19 -1.28 18.53 -24.86
CA ALA A 19 -2.35 19.40 -25.32
C ALA A 19 -3.65 19.14 -24.53
N LEU A 20 -3.95 17.91 -24.13
CA LEU A 20 -5.15 17.58 -23.35
C LEU A 20 -5.09 18.12 -21.92
N LEU A 21 -3.90 18.33 -21.38
CA LEU A 21 -3.68 18.79 -20.00
C LEU A 21 -3.68 20.32 -19.86
N ARG A 22 -3.84 21.06 -20.97
CA ARG A 22 -3.87 22.53 -20.94
C ARG A 22 -5.16 23.06 -20.29
N PRO A 23 -5.10 24.26 -19.67
CA PRO A 23 -6.27 24.90 -19.05
C PRO A 23 -7.53 24.88 -19.92
N GLY A 24 -8.67 24.54 -19.33
CA GLY A 24 -9.96 24.42 -20.02
C GLY A 24 -10.24 23.08 -20.70
N ARG A 25 -9.38 22.06 -20.49
CA ARG A 25 -9.53 20.68 -20.99
C ARG A 25 -9.51 19.69 -19.80
N LEU A 26 -8.47 18.84 -19.69
CA LEU A 26 -8.22 17.97 -18.54
C LEU A 26 -7.16 18.61 -17.62
N ASP A 27 -7.44 19.82 -17.14
CA ASP A 27 -6.48 20.64 -16.39
C ASP A 27 -6.43 20.34 -14.88
N ARG A 28 -7.33 19.49 -14.38
CA ARG A 28 -7.32 18.98 -13.01
C ARG A 28 -6.90 17.51 -13.00
N ILE A 29 -5.71 17.25 -12.48
CA ILE A 29 -5.17 15.89 -12.32
C ILE A 29 -5.25 15.50 -10.85
N ILE A 30 -5.85 14.33 -10.58
CA ILE A 30 -5.95 13.76 -9.24
C ILE A 30 -5.19 12.44 -9.25
N TYR A 31 -4.15 12.34 -8.43
CA TYR A 31 -3.46 11.06 -8.20
C TYR A 31 -4.24 10.22 -7.19
N VAL A 32 -4.48 8.96 -7.53
CA VAL A 32 -5.13 7.98 -6.67
C VAL A 32 -4.07 6.96 -6.23
N PRO A 33 -3.52 7.07 -5.02
CA PRO A 33 -2.54 6.11 -4.53
C PRO A 33 -3.22 4.78 -4.18
N PRO A 34 -2.44 3.69 -4.09
CA PRO A 34 -2.87 2.46 -3.43
C PRO A 34 -3.41 2.71 -2.01
N PRO A 35 -4.29 1.83 -1.50
CA PRO A 35 -4.87 2.00 -0.18
C PRO A 35 -3.81 1.79 0.93
N ASP A 36 -3.78 2.72 1.87
CA ASP A 36 -3.06 2.56 3.14
C ASP A 36 -3.80 1.59 4.06
N ARG A 37 -3.26 1.34 5.26
CA ARG A 37 -3.85 0.42 6.25
C ARG A 37 -5.34 0.74 6.52
N GLU A 38 -5.66 2.01 6.76
CA GLU A 38 -7.03 2.46 7.02
C GLU A 38 -7.92 2.31 5.77
N GLY A 39 -7.40 2.64 4.59
CA GLY A 39 -8.08 2.42 3.31
C GLY A 39 -8.41 0.95 3.09
N ARG A 40 -7.47 0.04 3.33
CA ARG A 40 -7.71 -1.42 3.23
C ARG A 40 -8.76 -1.88 4.22
N LYS A 41 -8.73 -1.38 5.47
CA LYS A 41 -9.77 -1.66 6.47
C LYS A 41 -11.16 -1.28 5.96
N LYS A 42 -11.33 -0.07 5.43
CA LYS A 42 -12.61 0.38 4.85
C LYS A 42 -13.06 -0.49 3.68
N ILE A 43 -12.13 -0.93 2.83
CA ILE A 43 -12.42 -1.84 1.73
C ILE A 43 -12.92 -3.20 2.26
N PHE A 44 -12.25 -3.78 3.26
CA PHE A 44 -12.74 -4.99 3.92
C PHE A 44 -14.13 -4.79 4.53
N GLU A 45 -14.36 -3.68 5.23
CA GLU A 45 -15.67 -3.36 5.83
C GLU A 45 -16.78 -3.25 4.77
N VAL A 46 -16.47 -2.81 3.54
CA VAL A 46 -17.43 -2.80 2.43
C VAL A 46 -17.74 -4.23 1.98
N TYR A 47 -16.73 -5.04 1.69
CA TYR A 47 -16.94 -6.41 1.18
C TYR A 47 -17.45 -7.41 2.23
N LEU A 48 -17.24 -7.09 3.51
CA LEU A 48 -17.67 -7.83 4.70
C LEU A 48 -18.75 -7.10 5.51
N ARG A 49 -19.49 -6.19 4.87
CA ARG A 49 -20.53 -5.38 5.53
C ARG A 49 -21.59 -6.22 6.21
N ASN A 50 -21.98 -7.34 5.60
CA ASN A 50 -22.85 -8.31 6.24
C ASN A 50 -22.04 -9.09 7.28
N ARG A 51 -22.11 -8.68 8.54
CA ARG A 51 -21.36 -9.34 9.62
C ARG A 51 -21.96 -10.69 10.03
N GLU A 52 -23.23 -10.93 9.72
CA GLU A 52 -23.91 -12.17 10.08
C GLU A 52 -23.36 -13.39 9.34
N ILE A 53 -22.72 -13.19 8.19
CA ILE A 53 -22.06 -14.27 7.43
C ILE A 53 -20.64 -14.57 7.95
N LEU A 54 -20.11 -13.81 8.91
CA LEU A 54 -18.79 -14.05 9.49
C LEU A 54 -18.91 -14.86 10.78
N ALA A 55 -17.99 -15.78 11.00
CA ALA A 55 -17.80 -16.39 12.30
C ALA A 55 -17.04 -15.43 13.25
N ASN A 56 -17.16 -15.68 14.56
CA ASN A 56 -16.58 -14.83 15.60
C ASN A 56 -15.04 -14.83 15.63
N ASP A 57 -14.41 -15.78 14.94
CA ASP A 57 -12.96 -15.92 14.82
C ASP A 57 -12.35 -15.05 13.71
N VAL A 58 -13.16 -14.35 12.92
CA VAL A 58 -12.68 -13.47 11.84
C VAL A 58 -12.39 -12.07 12.39
N ASN A 59 -11.12 -11.69 12.41
CA ASN A 59 -10.67 -10.35 12.77
C ASN A 59 -10.23 -9.55 11.54
N ILE A 60 -10.96 -8.48 11.22
CA ILE A 60 -10.63 -7.60 10.08
C ILE A 60 -9.28 -6.91 10.26
N GLU A 61 -8.90 -6.52 11.48
CA GLU A 61 -7.59 -5.88 11.71
C GLU A 61 -6.44 -6.83 11.38
N GLU A 62 -6.57 -8.11 11.75
CA GLU A 62 -5.59 -9.14 11.42
C GLU A 62 -5.46 -9.33 9.90
N LEU A 63 -6.58 -9.32 9.17
CA LEU A 63 -6.57 -9.39 7.71
C LEU A 63 -5.85 -8.18 7.10
N VAL A 64 -6.14 -6.97 7.59
CA VAL A 64 -5.54 -5.72 7.11
C VAL A 64 -4.03 -5.68 7.27
N ASP A 65 -3.53 -6.21 8.41
CA ASP A 65 -2.10 -6.29 8.72
C ASP A 65 -1.37 -7.31 7.82
N ARG A 66 -2.08 -8.34 7.35
CA ARG A 66 -1.51 -9.38 6.47
C ARG A 66 -1.62 -9.07 4.98
N THR A 67 -2.38 -8.06 4.59
CA THR A 67 -2.60 -7.68 3.19
C THR A 67 -1.90 -6.38 2.82
N GLU A 68 -0.69 -6.13 3.31
CA GLU A 68 0.13 -5.04 2.82
C GLU A 68 0.42 -5.20 1.31
N GLY A 69 0.33 -4.10 0.56
CA GLY A 69 0.47 -4.12 -0.90
C GLY A 69 -0.78 -4.57 -1.68
N TYR A 70 -1.87 -4.95 -1.00
CA TYR A 70 -3.11 -5.31 -1.69
C TYR A 70 -3.84 -4.06 -2.16
N VAL A 71 -4.31 -4.07 -3.40
CA VAL A 71 -5.25 -3.07 -3.93
C VAL A 71 -6.70 -3.51 -3.72
N GLY A 72 -7.66 -2.64 -4.04
CA GLY A 72 -9.08 -2.95 -3.89
C GLY A 72 -9.50 -4.25 -4.58
N ALA A 73 -9.01 -4.49 -5.80
CA ALA A 73 -9.27 -5.71 -6.54
C ALA A 73 -8.70 -6.97 -5.86
N ASP A 74 -7.53 -6.88 -5.23
CA ASP A 74 -6.92 -8.01 -4.51
C ASP A 74 -7.74 -8.36 -3.26
N ILE A 75 -8.19 -7.35 -2.50
CA ILE A 75 -9.03 -7.55 -1.32
C ILE A 75 -10.38 -8.14 -1.71
N GLU A 76 -10.98 -7.67 -2.80
CA GLU A 76 -12.21 -8.26 -3.34
C GLU A 76 -12.01 -9.73 -3.69
N ALA A 77 -10.94 -10.04 -4.44
CA ALA A 77 -10.62 -11.40 -4.84
C ALA A 77 -10.40 -12.30 -3.62
N LEU A 78 -9.72 -11.80 -2.59
CA LEU A 78 -9.49 -12.51 -1.33
C LEU A 78 -10.80 -12.85 -0.62
N VAL A 79 -11.66 -11.85 -0.44
CA VAL A 79 -12.97 -12.05 0.22
C VAL A 79 -13.85 -13.00 -0.60
N ARG A 80 -13.81 -12.89 -1.93
CA ARG A 80 -14.55 -13.79 -2.83
C ARG A 80 -14.06 -15.23 -2.73
N GLU A 81 -12.74 -15.46 -2.66
CA GLU A 81 -12.20 -16.81 -2.50
C GLU A 81 -12.58 -17.39 -1.13
N ALA A 82 -12.52 -16.60 -0.06
CA ALA A 82 -12.95 -17.05 1.27
C ALA A 82 -14.45 -17.44 1.28
N LYS A 83 -15.32 -16.65 0.65
CA LYS A 83 -16.74 -16.97 0.45
C LYS A 83 -16.93 -18.27 -0.34
N THR A 84 -16.14 -18.45 -1.39
CA THR A 84 -16.19 -19.64 -2.24
C THR A 84 -15.72 -20.89 -1.49
N SER A 85 -14.68 -20.76 -0.66
CA SER A 85 -14.18 -21.83 0.20
C SER A 85 -15.25 -22.29 1.20
N ALA A 86 -15.91 -21.35 1.88
CA ALA A 86 -17.05 -21.65 2.76
C ALA A 86 -18.21 -22.37 2.04
N MET A 87 -18.52 -21.94 0.81
CA MET A 87 -19.57 -22.56 0.00
C MET A 87 -19.20 -23.98 -0.43
N ARG A 88 -17.93 -24.23 -0.79
CA ARG A 88 -17.43 -25.58 -1.11
C ARG A 88 -17.55 -26.51 0.10
N GLU A 89 -17.18 -26.04 1.29
CA GLU A 89 -17.34 -26.80 2.54
C GLU A 89 -18.79 -27.16 2.81
N PHE A 90 -19.70 -26.18 2.69
CA PHE A 90 -21.14 -26.41 2.87
C PHE A 90 -21.68 -27.45 1.89
N ILE A 91 -21.37 -27.35 0.60
CA ILE A 91 -21.83 -28.31 -0.43
C ILE A 91 -21.33 -29.71 -0.10
N ALA A 92 -20.07 -29.85 0.32
CA ALA A 92 -19.51 -31.14 0.70
C ALA A 92 -20.21 -31.73 1.94
N ALA A 93 -20.48 -30.92 2.97
CA ALA A 93 -21.18 -31.34 4.18
C ALA A 93 -22.65 -31.72 3.92
N MET A 94 -23.28 -31.12 2.91
CA MET A 94 -24.67 -31.38 2.51
C MET A 94 -24.81 -32.51 1.46
N GLY A 95 -23.71 -33.18 1.11
CA GLY A 95 -23.74 -34.34 0.22
C GLY A 95 -24.67 -35.43 0.77
N GLY A 96 -25.67 -35.81 -0.04
CA GLY A 96 -26.66 -36.83 0.35
C GLY A 96 -27.78 -36.35 1.29
N LYS A 97 -27.83 -35.06 1.64
CA LYS A 97 -28.94 -34.44 2.41
C LYS A 97 -30.12 -34.03 1.52
N THR A 98 -31.33 -34.01 2.08
CA THR A 98 -32.55 -33.59 1.37
C THR A 98 -32.56 -32.08 1.12
N GLU A 99 -33.44 -31.62 0.22
CA GLU A 99 -33.63 -30.19 -0.05
C GLU A 99 -34.02 -29.42 1.22
N GLU A 100 -34.87 -29.99 2.07
CA GLU A 100 -35.33 -29.36 3.31
C GLU A 100 -34.18 -29.21 4.32
N GLU A 101 -33.34 -30.23 4.48
CA GLU A 101 -32.16 -30.18 5.36
C GLU A 101 -31.17 -29.10 4.88
N ARG A 102 -30.95 -28.98 3.57
CA ARG A 102 -30.09 -27.94 2.97
C ARG A 102 -30.64 -26.55 3.21
N HIS A 103 -31.94 -26.36 3.02
CA HIS A 103 -32.59 -25.07 3.21
C HIS A 103 -32.51 -24.59 4.67
N GLN A 104 -32.59 -25.53 5.63
CA GLN A 104 -32.41 -25.20 7.05
C GLN A 104 -30.96 -24.86 7.40
N ALA A 105 -30.00 -25.55 6.77
CA ALA A 105 -28.59 -25.37 7.10
C ALA A 105 -27.95 -24.12 6.47
N ILE A 106 -28.50 -23.60 5.36
CA ILE A 106 -27.90 -22.46 4.64
C ILE A 106 -27.76 -21.21 5.53
N GLY A 107 -28.71 -20.98 6.43
CA GLY A 107 -28.70 -19.84 7.36
C GLY A 107 -27.60 -19.92 8.42
N ASN A 108 -27.02 -21.10 8.62
CA ASN A 108 -25.95 -21.36 9.59
C ASN A 108 -24.55 -21.29 8.97
N VAL A 109 -24.44 -21.09 7.65
CA VAL A 109 -23.14 -20.97 6.99
C VAL A 109 -22.44 -19.70 7.46
N ARG A 110 -21.21 -19.87 7.93
CA ARG A 110 -20.35 -18.76 8.35
C ARG A 110 -19.00 -18.90 7.68
N ILE A 111 -18.43 -17.75 7.31
CA ILE A 111 -17.06 -17.65 6.81
C ILE A 111 -16.17 -17.56 8.04
N THR A 112 -15.33 -18.57 8.24
CA THR A 112 -14.38 -18.68 9.36
C THR A 112 -13.01 -18.13 9.00
N LYS A 113 -12.13 -18.02 10.00
CA LYS A 113 -10.72 -17.67 9.79
C LYS A 113 -10.04 -18.61 8.80
N ASN A 114 -10.31 -19.91 8.87
CA ASN A 114 -9.70 -20.92 8.00
C ASN A 114 -9.97 -20.66 6.50
N HIS A 115 -11.15 -20.16 6.15
CA HIS A 115 -11.44 -19.79 4.76
C HIS A 115 -10.58 -18.62 4.28
N PHE A 116 -10.29 -17.66 5.15
CA PHE A 116 -9.37 -16.57 4.84
C PHE A 116 -7.92 -17.04 4.78
N GLU A 117 -7.51 -17.99 5.62
CA GLU A 117 -6.17 -18.59 5.52
C GLU A 117 -5.98 -19.28 4.17
N ASP A 118 -6.92 -20.12 3.74
CA ASP A 118 -6.88 -20.76 2.42
C ASP A 118 -6.87 -19.71 1.29
N ALA A 119 -7.72 -18.68 1.38
CA ALA A 119 -7.77 -17.60 0.41
C ALA A 119 -6.44 -16.83 0.31
N LEU A 120 -5.76 -16.55 1.43
CA LEU A 120 -4.47 -15.86 1.45
C LEU A 120 -3.35 -16.67 0.78
N THR A 121 -3.44 -18.00 0.75
CA THR A 121 -2.46 -18.82 0.00
C THR A 121 -2.64 -18.71 -1.51
N ARG A 122 -3.85 -18.38 -1.98
CA ARG A 122 -4.24 -18.36 -3.40
C ARG A 122 -4.19 -16.97 -4.01
N VAL A 123 -4.54 -15.94 -3.23
CA VAL A 123 -4.62 -14.55 -3.69
C VAL A 123 -3.41 -13.80 -3.18
N ARG A 124 -2.50 -13.44 -4.09
CA ARG A 124 -1.33 -12.60 -3.79
C ARG A 124 -1.62 -11.15 -4.09
N GLY A 125 -1.01 -10.24 -3.32
CA GLY A 125 -1.08 -8.80 -3.58
C GLY A 125 -0.42 -8.44 -4.92
N THR A 126 -1.04 -7.52 -5.65
CA THR A 126 -0.57 -7.08 -6.97
C THR A 126 0.65 -6.14 -6.87
N LEU A 127 0.77 -5.38 -5.79
CA LEU A 127 1.85 -4.42 -5.59
C LEU A 127 2.88 -4.95 -4.60
N GLY A 128 4.08 -5.26 -5.10
CA GLY A 128 5.26 -5.38 -4.25
C GLY A 128 5.68 -4.00 -3.72
N ILE A 129 6.46 -3.99 -2.63
CA ILE A 129 6.94 -2.75 -1.99
C ILE A 129 7.67 -1.86 -3.02
N ASP A 130 8.52 -2.45 -3.86
CA ASP A 130 9.26 -1.70 -4.89
C ASP A 130 8.32 -0.99 -5.88
N ARG A 131 7.22 -1.66 -6.27
CA ARG A 131 6.21 -1.07 -7.16
C ARG A 131 5.41 0.05 -6.49
N LEU A 132 5.21 -0.01 -5.17
CA LEU A 132 4.57 1.09 -4.44
C LEU A 132 5.45 2.34 -4.48
N GLU A 133 6.74 2.18 -4.22
CA GLU A 133 7.71 3.27 -4.28
C GLU A 133 7.85 3.84 -5.69
N GLU A 134 7.93 3.00 -6.72
CA GLU A 134 7.98 3.44 -8.12
C GLU A 134 6.73 4.24 -8.52
N ASN A 135 5.54 3.74 -8.18
CA ASN A 135 4.28 4.43 -8.46
C ASN A 135 4.20 5.79 -7.76
N GLU A 136 4.66 5.84 -6.51
CA GLU A 136 4.72 7.08 -5.74
C GLU A 136 5.70 8.07 -6.39
N ARG A 137 6.90 7.62 -6.79
CA ARG A 137 7.90 8.45 -7.48
C ARG A 137 7.40 8.98 -8.82
N HIS A 138 6.70 8.16 -9.61
CA HIS A 138 6.05 8.61 -10.84
C HIS A 138 5.00 9.68 -10.57
N SER A 139 4.23 9.55 -9.48
CA SER A 139 3.23 10.56 -9.09
C SER A 139 3.84 11.93 -8.83
N TRP A 140 5.10 12.00 -8.37
CA TRP A 140 5.75 13.27 -8.04
C TRP A 140 5.91 14.17 -9.25
N GLN A 141 6.08 13.59 -10.45
CA GLN A 141 6.16 14.35 -11.70
C GLN A 141 4.89 15.14 -11.99
N ILE A 142 3.76 14.63 -11.50
CA ILE A 142 2.42 15.19 -11.71
C ILE A 142 2.05 16.13 -10.56
N LEU A 143 2.38 15.75 -9.32
CA LEU A 143 1.88 16.42 -8.11
C LEU A 143 2.74 17.61 -7.64
N TYR A 144 4.02 17.62 -7.95
CA TYR A 144 4.98 18.53 -7.32
C TYR A 144 5.77 19.36 -8.32
N ASN A 145 6.11 20.58 -7.91
CA ASN A 145 6.93 21.48 -8.71
C ASN A 145 8.40 21.00 -8.79
N GLN A 146 9.22 21.66 -9.61
CA GLN A 146 10.61 21.27 -9.81
C GLN A 146 11.45 21.26 -8.52
N GLU A 147 11.29 22.26 -7.65
CA GLU A 147 12.04 22.36 -6.40
C GLU A 147 11.67 21.22 -5.43
N GLN A 148 10.38 20.96 -5.27
CA GLN A 148 9.84 19.90 -4.44
C GLN A 148 10.28 18.52 -4.93
N ARG A 149 10.21 18.27 -6.24
CA ARG A 149 10.70 17.03 -6.86
C ARG A 149 12.19 16.84 -6.60
N SER A 150 12.99 17.91 -6.78
CA SER A 150 14.42 17.84 -6.49
C SER A 150 14.72 17.50 -5.04
N ALA A 151 13.93 18.02 -4.08
CA ALA A 151 14.10 17.68 -2.67
C ALA A 151 13.77 16.20 -2.36
N LEU A 152 12.76 15.64 -3.03
CA LEU A 152 12.38 14.23 -2.86
C LEU A 152 13.43 13.29 -3.47
N GLU A 153 13.92 13.58 -4.68
CA GLU A 153 14.99 12.80 -5.32
C GLU A 153 16.30 12.86 -4.53
N ASP A 154 16.63 14.02 -3.94
CA ASP A 154 17.79 14.17 -3.07
C ASP A 154 17.66 13.32 -1.79
N ALA A 155 16.47 13.29 -1.19
CA ALA A 155 16.18 12.44 -0.05
C ALA A 155 16.33 10.94 -0.38
N VAL A 156 15.74 10.48 -1.50
CA VAL A 156 15.84 9.08 -1.96
C VAL A 156 17.29 8.69 -2.24
N SER A 157 18.05 9.54 -2.93
CA SER A 157 19.48 9.32 -3.18
C SER A 157 20.27 9.18 -1.87
N THR A 158 19.93 10.00 -0.87
CA THR A 158 20.57 9.95 0.45
C THR A 158 20.23 8.67 1.21
N ILE A 159 18.98 8.21 1.17
CA ILE A 159 18.54 6.92 1.74
C ILE A 159 19.34 5.77 1.12
N ASN A 160 19.45 5.74 -0.21
CA ASN A 160 20.17 4.68 -0.92
C ASN A 160 21.66 4.66 -0.57
N ARG A 161 22.29 5.84 -0.45
CA ARG A 161 23.69 5.98 0.03
C ARG A 161 23.87 5.47 1.46
N ALA A 162 22.89 5.69 2.34
CA ALA A 162 22.92 5.24 3.72
C ALA A 162 22.93 3.71 3.81
N GLY A 163 22.07 3.04 3.04
CA GLY A 163 21.98 1.58 2.99
C GLY A 163 23.26 0.90 2.48
N MET A 164 24.01 1.53 1.56
CA MET A 164 25.27 0.98 1.05
C MET A 164 26.42 1.00 2.07
N ARG A 165 26.31 1.79 3.16
CA ARG A 165 27.38 1.98 4.16
C ARG A 165 27.19 1.16 5.43
N GLU A 166 26.24 0.23 5.47
CA GLU A 166 25.95 -0.65 6.64
C GLU A 166 27.04 -1.70 6.96
N THR A 167 28.31 -1.38 6.75
CA THR A 167 29.46 -2.20 7.17
C THR A 167 30.17 -1.55 8.36
N GLY A 168 29.49 -1.54 9.52
CA GLY A 168 30.12 -1.41 10.84
C GLY A 168 29.70 -0.22 11.72
N LYS A 169 29.44 -0.52 13.01
CA LYS A 169 29.49 0.26 14.28
C LYS A 169 28.93 1.70 14.36
N ILE A 170 28.49 2.35 13.28
CA ILE A 170 27.79 3.66 13.27
C ILE A 170 26.23 3.46 13.29
N GLU A 171 25.78 2.26 13.62
CA GLU A 171 24.60 1.67 12.98
C GLU A 171 23.22 2.19 13.41
N GLN A 172 22.96 2.52 14.68
CA GLN A 172 21.56 2.71 15.10
C GLN A 172 20.98 4.09 14.72
N GLU A 173 21.70 5.18 14.99
CA GLU A 173 21.19 6.54 14.73
C GLU A 173 21.02 6.80 13.22
N VAL A 174 21.91 6.27 12.37
CA VAL A 174 21.79 6.36 10.91
C VAL A 174 20.61 5.52 10.41
N LYS A 175 20.38 4.32 10.97
CA LYS A 175 19.21 3.49 10.66
C LYS A 175 17.91 4.20 11.05
N ASP A 176 17.86 4.79 12.24
CA ASP A 176 16.69 5.52 12.74
C ASP A 176 16.39 6.74 11.88
N LEU A 177 17.42 7.53 11.51
CA LEU A 177 17.28 8.67 10.60
C LEU A 177 16.86 8.26 9.20
N THR A 178 17.39 7.15 8.69
CA THR A 178 17.04 6.62 7.37
C THR A 178 15.60 6.15 7.34
N LYS A 179 15.14 5.46 8.40
CA LYS A 179 13.74 5.07 8.57
C LYS A 179 12.83 6.29 8.66
N ALA A 180 13.16 7.26 9.51
CA ALA A 180 12.37 8.49 9.66
C ALA A 180 12.28 9.28 8.36
N LEU A 181 13.37 9.39 7.60
CA LEU A 181 13.39 10.04 6.30
C LEU A 181 12.55 9.26 5.27
N LYS A 182 12.65 7.93 5.26
CA LYS A 182 11.83 7.07 4.38
C LYS A 182 10.34 7.26 4.68
N ASP A 183 9.94 7.22 5.95
CA ASP A 183 8.55 7.45 6.37
C ASP A 183 8.07 8.85 5.96
N ALA A 184 8.92 9.87 6.13
CA ALA A 184 8.60 11.25 5.75
C ALA A 184 8.49 11.47 4.23
N VAL A 185 9.22 10.71 3.41
CA VAL A 185 9.19 10.79 1.93
C VAL A 185 7.95 10.10 1.37
N TYR A 186 7.60 8.91 1.88
CA TYR A 186 6.53 8.07 1.33
C TYR A 186 5.17 8.24 2.02
N GLN A 187 5.06 9.13 3.02
CA GLN A 187 3.75 9.52 3.56
C GLN A 187 2.89 10.27 2.54
N ARG A 188 1.57 10.10 2.66
CA ARG A 188 0.57 10.74 1.77
C ARG A 188 0.68 12.26 1.75
N LYS A 189 0.84 12.89 2.92
CA LYS A 189 1.00 14.34 3.05
C LYS A 189 2.46 14.66 3.34
N LYS A 190 3.14 15.26 2.36
CA LYS A 190 4.58 15.54 2.46
C LYS A 190 4.84 16.88 3.15
N ASP A 191 5.65 16.85 4.19
CA ASP A 191 6.25 18.04 4.80
C ASP A 191 7.65 18.23 4.21
N PHE A 192 7.76 19.12 3.21
CA PHE A 192 9.03 19.40 2.55
C PHE A 192 10.06 20.07 3.47
N GLY A 193 9.63 20.76 4.53
CA GLY A 193 10.54 21.33 5.52
C GLY A 193 11.22 20.22 6.31
N GLU A 194 10.44 19.26 6.79
CA GLU A 194 10.93 18.10 7.53
C GLU A 194 11.80 17.18 6.66
N ILE A 195 11.37 16.89 5.42
CA ILE A 195 12.15 16.09 4.47
C ILE A 195 13.53 16.72 4.22
N LYS A 196 13.58 18.05 3.97
CA LYS A 196 14.85 18.77 3.76
C LYS A 196 15.73 18.72 5.02
N ARG A 197 15.14 18.86 6.21
CA ARG A 197 15.84 18.81 7.51
C ARG A 197 16.47 17.43 7.73
N LEU A 198 15.69 16.37 7.65
CA LEU A 198 16.13 14.99 7.81
C LEU A 198 17.18 14.59 6.77
N THR A 199 17.01 15.02 5.51
CA THR A 199 17.99 14.78 4.43
C THR A 199 19.34 15.40 4.77
N LYS A 200 19.37 16.67 5.22
CA LYS A 200 20.61 17.35 5.62
C LYS A 200 21.28 16.67 6.82
N GLU A 201 20.48 16.27 7.80
CA GLU A 201 20.96 15.59 9.00
C GLU A 201 21.61 14.24 8.65
N LEU A 202 20.92 13.41 7.84
CA LEU A 202 21.43 12.13 7.39
C LEU A 202 22.71 12.28 6.55
N LYS A 203 22.76 13.24 5.61
CA LYS A 203 23.99 13.55 4.84
C LYS A 203 25.17 13.87 5.74
N THR A 204 24.96 14.72 6.74
CA THR A 204 26.01 15.14 7.69
C THR A 204 26.57 13.94 8.46
N ARG A 205 25.71 12.98 8.82
CA ARG A 205 26.14 11.77 9.54
C ARG A 205 26.84 10.77 8.64
N ILE A 206 26.36 10.61 7.41
CA ILE A 206 27.01 9.78 6.41
C ILE A 206 28.40 10.34 6.09
N GLU A 207 28.57 11.65 5.94
CA GLU A 207 29.83 12.27 5.48
C GLU A 207 30.90 12.44 6.55
N ARG A 208 30.62 12.15 7.84
CA ARG A 208 31.66 12.13 8.88
C ARG A 208 32.68 11.02 8.57
N PRO A 209 33.99 11.33 8.50
CA PRO A 209 35.01 10.30 8.41
C PRO A 209 34.96 9.44 9.67
N LEU A 210 35.15 8.12 9.52
CA LEU A 210 35.38 7.22 10.65
C LEU A 210 36.46 7.85 11.54
N PRO A 211 36.28 7.89 12.88
CA PRO A 211 37.37 8.31 13.74
C PRO A 211 38.57 7.44 13.39
N GLN A 212 39.65 8.07 12.93
CA GLN A 212 40.92 7.38 12.77
C GLN A 212 41.26 6.88 14.16
N THR A 213 41.12 5.58 14.39
CA THR A 213 41.71 4.93 15.55
C THR A 213 43.15 5.38 15.54
N ALA A 214 43.54 6.17 16.55
CA ALA A 214 44.90 6.63 16.68
C ALA A 214 45.80 5.39 16.55
N MET A 215 46.58 5.35 15.46
CA MET A 215 47.71 4.45 15.38
C MET A 215 48.71 4.98 16.41
N ALA A 216 48.54 4.51 17.65
CA ALA A 216 49.58 4.54 18.65
C ALA A 216 50.60 3.47 18.25
N PHE A 217 51.68 3.90 17.60
CA PHE A 217 52.98 3.24 17.62
C PHE A 217 54.05 4.31 17.69
#